data_AF-A0AAU9TDI1-F1
#
_entry.id   AF-A0AAU9TDI1-F1
#
_cell.length_a   1.000
_cell.length_b   1.000
_cell.length_c   1.000
_cell.angle_alpha   90.00
_cell.angle_beta   90.00
_cell.angle_gamma   90.00
#
_symmetry.space_group_name_H-M   'P 1'
#
loop_
_entity.id
_entity.type
_entity.pdbx_description
1 polymer ?
#
loop_
_entity_poly.entity_id
_entity_poly.type
_entity_poly.pdbx_seq_one_letter_code
_entity_poly.pdbx_strand_id
1 'polypeptide(L)'
;MSFSQGLIKMKENDDSRAKSTPIAMVAPELKQNTDDTEITKTCAVLGCEESKNIDSELFFRFPEDANLRQIWTDLTGRNNWTPTDYSYICVQHFSVDCFECNADNMVVLNSKAVPSLKLPKHVLEVIFLSV
;
A
#
# COMPACT_ATOMS: atom_id res chain seq x y z
N MET A 1 71.41 -9.73 25.50
CA MET A 1 70.89 -8.99 26.67
C MET A 1 69.39 -8.88 26.50
N SER A 2 68.66 -9.30 27.53
CA SER A 2 67.21 -9.29 27.63
C SER A 2 66.63 -7.87 27.57
N PHE A 3 65.35 -7.78 27.19
CA PHE A 3 64.24 -6.99 27.75
C PHE A 3 63.18 -6.89 26.63
N SER A 4 62.17 -7.77 26.60
CA SER A 4 60.92 -7.76 27.40
C SER A 4 59.87 -6.77 26.87
N GLN A 5 58.75 -7.37 26.40
CA GLN A 5 57.34 -6.91 26.50
C GLN A 5 56.99 -5.63 25.73
N GLY A 6 55.87 -5.44 25.05
CA GLY A 6 54.54 -6.04 24.83
C GLY A 6 53.84 -4.99 23.92
N LEU A 7 52.63 -5.06 23.37
CA LEU A 7 51.43 -5.86 23.57
C LEU A 7 50.46 -5.34 22.46
N ILE A 8 49.59 -6.21 21.94
CA ILE A 8 48.28 -5.93 21.31
C ILE A 8 48.25 -5.17 19.96
N LYS A 9 47.78 -5.86 18.88
CA LYS A 9 46.82 -5.23 17.95
C LYS A 9 45.94 -6.24 17.16
N MET A 10 44.68 -6.29 17.61
CA MET A 10 43.37 -6.43 16.94
C MET A 10 43.18 -7.27 15.67
N LYS A 11 42.30 -8.27 15.82
CA LYS A 11 41.03 -8.56 15.11
C LYS A 11 40.80 -7.92 13.72
N GLU A 12 40.77 -8.84 12.76
CA GLU A 12 40.06 -8.88 11.48
C GLU A 12 38.91 -7.87 11.31
N ASN A 13 39.00 -7.06 10.23
CA ASN A 13 37.90 -6.21 9.76
C ASN A 13 37.85 -6.30 8.23
N ASP A 14 36.75 -6.92 7.76
CA ASP A 14 36.39 -7.13 6.38
C ASP A 14 35.82 -5.86 5.72
N ASP A 15 35.95 -5.83 4.40
CA ASP A 15 35.77 -4.75 3.46
C ASP A 15 34.46 -3.96 3.60
N SER A 16 34.56 -2.63 3.68
CA SER A 16 33.51 -1.75 3.14
C SER A 16 34.04 -0.33 2.89
N ARG A 17 34.27 -0.09 1.60
CA ARG A 17 34.46 1.17 0.89
C ARG A 17 33.74 2.39 1.52
N ALA A 18 34.51 3.32 2.08
CA ALA A 18 34.11 4.70 2.34
C ALA A 18 35.04 5.68 1.62
N LYS A 19 34.46 6.61 0.85
CA LYS A 19 35.11 7.88 0.48
C LYS A 19 34.03 8.96 0.58
N SER A 20 33.97 9.62 1.74
CA SER A 20 33.21 10.84 1.97
C SER A 20 34.09 12.06 1.68
N THR A 21 33.53 13.05 1.00
CA THR A 21 34.07 14.42 0.86
C THR A 21 33.33 15.35 1.85
N PRO A 22 33.94 16.46 2.30
CA PRO A 22 33.68 17.05 3.62
C PRO A 22 32.53 18.06 3.69
N ILE A 23 32.14 18.30 4.94
CA ILE A 23 31.03 19.08 5.49
C ILE A 23 31.23 20.59 5.29
N ALA A 24 30.19 21.30 4.86
CA ALA A 24 30.03 22.73 5.10
C ALA A 24 28.82 22.97 6.01
N MET A 25 29.11 23.63 7.13
CA MET A 25 28.19 23.97 8.20
C MET A 25 27.36 25.20 7.80
N VAL A 26 26.06 25.19 8.11
CA VAL A 26 25.34 26.19 8.92
C VAL A 26 23.85 25.87 8.82
N ALA A 27 23.25 25.54 9.96
CA ALA A 27 21.82 25.40 10.12
C ALA A 27 21.13 26.76 10.04
N PRO A 28 19.91 26.80 9.49
CA PRO A 28 18.82 27.39 10.22
C PRO A 28 17.72 26.34 10.39
N GLU A 29 17.50 25.95 11.64
CA GLU A 29 16.25 25.39 12.17
C GLU A 29 15.45 24.53 11.18
N LEU A 30 15.80 23.24 11.12
CA LEU A 30 14.88 22.21 10.66
C LEU A 30 13.67 22.29 11.58
N LYS A 31 12.63 22.98 11.12
CA LYS A 31 11.32 22.99 11.76
C LYS A 31 10.95 21.53 11.94
N GLN A 32 10.97 21.09 13.18
CA GLN A 32 10.47 19.79 13.56
C GLN A 32 9.00 19.75 13.12
N ASN A 33 8.68 18.88 12.19
CA ASN A 33 7.43 18.17 12.33
C ASN A 33 7.71 16.68 12.10
N THR A 34 7.62 15.98 13.22
CA THR A 34 7.55 14.54 13.39
C THR A 34 6.48 13.90 12.52
N ASP A 35 6.69 12.62 12.21
CA ASP A 35 5.68 11.66 11.71
C ASP A 35 5.10 11.91 10.31
N ASP A 36 5.51 11.08 9.34
CA ASP A 36 4.69 9.95 8.88
C ASP A 36 5.38 9.35 7.64
N THR A 37 5.92 8.14 7.76
CA THR A 37 6.26 7.38 6.54
C THR A 37 4.96 6.78 6.04
N GLU A 38 4.05 7.62 5.54
CA GLU A 38 2.72 7.17 5.15
C GLU A 38 2.87 6.25 3.94
N ILE A 39 2.74 4.95 4.16
CA ILE A 39 2.66 3.96 3.08
C ILE A 39 1.33 4.22 2.37
N THR A 40 1.38 5.05 1.34
CA THR A 40 0.22 5.38 0.52
C THR A 40 -0.33 4.12 -0.14
N LYS A 41 -1.53 3.70 0.26
CA LYS A 41 -2.24 2.57 -0.37
C LYS A 41 -2.64 2.96 -1.79
N THR A 42 -2.53 2.02 -2.73
CA THR A 42 -2.94 2.24 -4.13
C THR A 42 -4.19 1.44 -4.45
N CYS A 43 -5.07 2.02 -5.27
CA CYS A 43 -6.27 1.32 -5.73
C CYS A 43 -5.92 0.34 -6.85
N ALA A 44 -6.48 -0.87 -6.77
CA ALA A 44 -6.31 -1.91 -7.78
C ALA A 44 -7.08 -1.61 -9.07
N VAL A 45 -8.14 -0.81 -9.01
CA VAL A 45 -8.95 -0.47 -10.20
C VAL A 45 -8.12 0.35 -11.20
N LEU A 46 -8.09 -0.10 -12.45
CA LEU A 46 -7.33 0.55 -13.51
C LEU A 46 -7.90 1.94 -13.82
N GLY A 47 -7.04 2.96 -13.81
CA GLY A 47 -7.46 4.35 -14.05
C GLY A 47 -8.08 5.05 -12.84
N CYS A 48 -7.94 4.50 -11.63
CA CYS A 48 -8.38 5.19 -10.41
C CYS A 48 -7.45 6.35 -10.03
N GLU A 49 -7.89 7.59 -10.30
CA GLU A 49 -7.13 8.82 -10.00
C GLU A 49 -7.30 9.28 -8.55
N GLU A 50 -8.46 8.98 -7.94
CA GLU A 50 -8.79 9.40 -6.57
C GLU A 50 -8.07 8.62 -5.48
N SER A 51 -7.35 7.55 -5.82
CA SER A 51 -6.56 6.78 -4.85
C SER A 51 -5.53 7.62 -4.08
N LYS A 52 -5.13 8.78 -4.61
CA LYS A 52 -4.17 9.70 -3.95
C LYS A 52 -4.83 10.71 -3.00
N ASN A 53 -6.14 10.91 -3.15
CA ASN A 53 -6.90 11.91 -2.39
C ASN A 53 -7.74 11.29 -1.27
N ILE A 54 -7.72 9.96 -1.16
CA ILE A 54 -8.53 9.18 -0.22
C ILE A 54 -7.64 8.73 0.93
N ASP A 55 -8.14 8.87 2.16
CA ASP A 55 -7.45 8.41 3.36
C ASP A 55 -7.16 6.91 3.31
N SER A 56 -6.01 6.51 3.86
CA SER A 56 -5.57 5.11 3.90
C SER A 56 -6.57 4.16 4.59
N GLU A 57 -7.51 4.68 5.40
CA GLU A 57 -8.58 3.92 6.07
C GLU A 57 -9.75 3.56 5.14
N LEU A 58 -9.94 4.29 4.05
CA LEU A 58 -11.05 4.12 3.09
C LEU A 58 -10.69 3.15 1.95
N PHE A 59 -9.77 2.23 2.23
CA PHE A 59 -9.31 1.18 1.32
C PHE A 59 -9.71 -0.20 1.84
N PHE A 60 -10.46 -0.93 1.02
CA PHE A 60 -10.98 -2.24 1.35
C PHE A 60 -10.13 -3.33 0.71
N ARG A 61 -9.77 -4.33 1.51
CA ARG A 61 -9.05 -5.51 1.03
C ARG A 61 -10.00 -6.40 0.24
N PHE A 62 -9.44 -7.22 -0.65
CA PHE A 62 -10.21 -8.23 -1.35
C PHE A 62 -10.82 -9.23 -0.35
N PRO A 63 -12.05 -9.69 -0.61
CA PRO A 63 -12.74 -10.64 0.25
C PRO A 63 -12.03 -12.00 0.28
N GLU A 64 -12.27 -12.75 1.35
CA GLU A 64 -11.75 -14.12 1.50
C GLU A 64 -12.49 -15.12 0.61
N ASP A 65 -13.77 -14.88 0.32
CA ASP A 65 -14.56 -15.70 -0.60
C ASP A 65 -13.96 -15.67 -2.00
N ALA A 66 -13.61 -16.86 -2.52
CA ALA A 66 -12.91 -16.99 -3.79
C ALA A 66 -13.75 -16.49 -4.99
N ASN A 67 -15.07 -16.71 -4.98
CA ASN A 67 -15.94 -16.26 -6.06
C ASN A 67 -16.04 -14.74 -6.07
N LEU A 68 -16.27 -14.14 -4.90
CA LEU A 68 -16.37 -12.69 -4.77
C LEU A 68 -15.03 -12.01 -5.08
N ARG A 69 -13.92 -12.62 -4.65
CA ARG A 69 -12.56 -12.15 -4.97
C ARG A 69 -12.28 -12.18 -6.46
N GLN A 70 -12.74 -13.20 -7.17
CA GLN A 70 -12.64 -13.27 -8.63
C GLN A 70 -13.46 -12.16 -9.28
N ILE A 71 -14.71 -11.96 -8.86
CA ILE A 71 -15.56 -10.86 -9.34
C ILE A 71 -14.86 -9.52 -9.14
N TRP A 72 -14.33 -9.23 -7.94
CA TRP A 72 -13.58 -7.99 -7.70
C TRP A 72 -12.37 -7.85 -8.62
N THR A 73 -11.66 -8.95 -8.89
CA THR A 73 -10.49 -8.98 -9.76
C THR A 73 -10.87 -8.59 -11.19
N ASP A 74 -11.93 -9.20 -11.72
CA ASP A 74 -12.44 -8.91 -13.06
C ASP A 74 -12.89 -7.45 -13.16
N LEU A 75 -13.52 -6.93 -12.09
CA LEU A 75 -13.99 -5.55 -12.02
C LEU A 75 -12.88 -4.50 -11.97
N THR A 76 -11.66 -4.88 -11.56
CA THR A 76 -10.50 -3.97 -11.62
C THR A 76 -10.10 -3.62 -13.05
N GLY A 77 -10.51 -4.42 -14.03
CA GLY A 77 -10.17 -4.26 -15.44
C GLY A 77 -8.70 -4.58 -15.77
N ARG A 78 -7.97 -5.24 -14.85
CA ARG A 78 -6.61 -5.73 -15.12
C ARG A 78 -6.68 -7.15 -15.70
N ASN A 79 -6.16 -7.31 -16.91
CA ASN A 79 -6.03 -8.63 -17.54
C ASN A 79 -4.78 -9.35 -17.04
N ASN A 80 -4.85 -10.67 -16.84
CA ASN A 80 -3.73 -11.52 -16.39
C ASN A 80 -3.10 -11.07 -15.06
N TRP A 81 -3.90 -10.55 -14.14
CA TRP A 81 -3.45 -10.07 -12.85
C TRP A 81 -4.20 -10.78 -11.73
N THR A 82 -3.53 -11.05 -10.62
CA THR A 82 -4.11 -11.69 -9.44
C THR A 82 -3.94 -10.77 -8.24
N PRO A 83 -5.00 -10.50 -7.47
CA PRO A 83 -4.90 -9.68 -6.27
C PRO A 83 -4.03 -10.38 -5.24
N THR A 84 -3.17 -9.59 -4.61
CA THR A 84 -2.34 -9.97 -3.47
C THR A 84 -2.97 -9.50 -2.17
N ASP A 85 -2.37 -9.86 -1.04
CA ASP A 85 -2.79 -9.43 0.29
C ASP A 85 -2.70 -7.91 0.50
N TYR A 86 -1.91 -7.23 -0.31
CA TYR A 86 -1.72 -5.78 -0.32
C TYR A 86 -2.50 -5.08 -1.44
N SER A 87 -3.44 -5.80 -2.07
CA SER A 87 -4.31 -5.22 -3.08
C SER A 87 -5.57 -4.68 -2.42
N TYR A 88 -5.91 -3.43 -2.75
CA TYR A 88 -7.05 -2.73 -2.16
C TYR A 88 -7.90 -2.05 -3.23
N ILE A 89 -9.18 -1.85 -2.93
CA ILE A 89 -10.09 -1.02 -3.71
C ILE A 89 -10.57 0.11 -2.81
N CYS A 90 -10.49 1.36 -3.26
CA CYS A 90 -10.93 2.50 -2.48
C CYS A 90 -12.47 2.60 -2.43
N VAL A 91 -12.99 3.28 -1.40
CA VAL A 91 -14.42 3.48 -1.13
C VAL A 91 -15.22 3.97 -2.34
N GLN A 92 -14.58 4.75 -3.21
CA GLN A 92 -15.21 5.40 -4.35
C GLN A 92 -15.84 4.42 -5.36
N HIS A 93 -15.40 3.17 -5.38
CA HIS A 93 -15.91 2.14 -6.29
C HIS A 93 -17.12 1.39 -5.73
N PHE A 94 -17.52 1.64 -4.49
CA PHE A 94 -18.67 0.98 -3.85
C PHE A 94 -19.85 1.94 -3.73
N SER A 95 -21.07 1.41 -3.88
CA SER A 95 -22.28 2.18 -3.54
C SER A 95 -22.39 2.36 -2.04
N VAL A 96 -23.07 3.42 -1.60
CA VAL A 96 -23.39 3.64 -0.19
C VAL A 96 -24.20 2.49 0.41
N ASP A 97 -24.99 1.79 -0.41
CA ASP A 97 -25.81 0.64 0.01
C ASP A 97 -24.97 -0.62 0.29
N CYS A 98 -23.70 -0.63 -0.10
CA CYS A 98 -22.77 -1.73 0.16
C CYS A 98 -22.15 -1.65 1.56
N PHE A 99 -22.42 -0.58 2.31
CA PHE A 99 -21.89 -0.36 3.65
C PHE A 99 -22.94 -0.63 4.71
N GLU A 100 -22.52 -1.23 5.80
CA GLU A 100 -23.35 -1.55 6.96
C GLU A 100 -22.67 -1.08 8.24
N CYS A 101 -23.47 -0.75 9.26
CA CYS A 101 -22.95 -0.44 10.57
C CYS A 101 -22.81 -1.74 11.37
N ASN A 102 -21.60 -2.06 11.82
CA ASN A 102 -21.38 -3.18 12.72
C ASN A 102 -21.87 -2.83 14.15
N ALA A 103 -21.86 -3.82 15.06
CA ALA A 103 -22.27 -3.68 16.46
C ALA A 103 -21.55 -2.55 17.23
N ASP A 104 -20.35 -2.17 16.79
CA ASP A 104 -19.55 -1.06 17.33
C ASP A 104 -19.87 0.31 16.69
N ASN A 105 -20.97 0.42 15.93
CA ASN A 105 -21.33 1.58 15.12
C ASN A 105 -20.27 1.98 14.06
N MET A 106 -19.38 1.06 13.70
CA MET A 106 -18.37 1.26 12.65
C MET A 106 -18.96 0.92 11.27
N VAL A 107 -18.66 1.75 10.28
CA VAL A 107 -19.06 1.51 8.89
C VAL A 107 -18.11 0.48 8.28
N VAL A 108 -18.66 -0.68 7.92
CA VAL A 108 -17.92 -1.78 7.29
C VAL A 108 -18.54 -2.11 5.95
N LEU A 109 -17.71 -2.62 5.04
CA LEU A 109 -18.20 -3.11 3.75
C LEU A 109 -18.88 -4.47 3.94
N ASN A 110 -20.10 -4.60 3.41
CA ASN A 110 -20.84 -5.85 3.47
C ASN A 110 -20.03 -6.98 2.81
N SER A 111 -20.08 -8.18 3.38
CA SER A 111 -19.35 -9.36 2.89
C SER A 111 -19.72 -9.78 1.46
N LYS A 112 -20.85 -9.31 0.91
CA LYS A 112 -21.31 -9.56 -0.46
C LYS A 112 -21.17 -8.34 -1.37
N ALA A 113 -20.61 -7.25 -0.88
CA ALA A 113 -20.43 -6.04 -1.66
C ALA A 113 -19.52 -6.31 -2.86
N VAL A 114 -19.86 -5.69 -3.99
CA VAL A 114 -19.04 -5.68 -5.20
C VAL A 114 -18.82 -4.23 -5.64
N PRO A 115 -17.63 -3.88 -6.13
CA PRO A 115 -17.40 -2.56 -6.67
C PRO A 115 -18.25 -2.39 -7.94
N SER A 116 -19.07 -1.36 -7.99
CA SER A 116 -20.01 -1.12 -9.09
C SER A 116 -19.89 0.28 -9.70
N LEU A 117 -19.13 1.18 -9.06
CA LEU A 117 -18.99 2.57 -9.46
C LEU A 117 -17.60 2.86 -10.04
N LYS A 118 -17.55 3.82 -10.98
CA LYS A 118 -16.32 4.31 -11.61
C LYS A 118 -15.37 3.18 -12.07
N LEU A 119 -15.95 2.11 -12.62
CA LEU A 119 -15.19 0.99 -13.16
C LEU A 119 -14.64 1.33 -14.56
N PRO A 120 -13.58 0.64 -15.02
CA PRO A 120 -13.06 0.81 -16.37
C PRO A 120 -14.13 0.50 -17.42
N LYS A 121 -14.15 1.26 -18.52
CA LYS A 121 -15.19 1.15 -19.56
C LYS A 121 -15.33 -0.26 -20.14
N HIS A 122 -14.21 -0.95 -20.37
CA HIS A 122 -14.17 -2.30 -20.95
C HIS A 122 -14.74 -3.39 -20.03
N VAL A 123 -14.81 -3.12 -18.72
CA VAL A 123 -15.38 -4.04 -17.73
C VAL A 123 -16.90 -3.97 -17.75
N LEU A 124 -17.47 -2.77 -17.91
CA LEU A 124 -18.91 -2.56 -17.90
C LEU A 124 -19.60 -3.31 -19.04
N GLU A 125 -18.98 -3.35 -20.22
CA GLU A 125 -19.49 -4.08 -21.38
C GLU A 125 -19.70 -5.58 -21.10
N VAL A 126 -18.85 -6.20 -20.27
CA VAL A 126 -18.96 -7.63 -19.92
C VAL A 126 -20.12 -7.89 -18.96
N ILE A 127 -20.37 -6.98 -18.02
CA ILE A 127 -21.45 -7.11 -17.03
C ILE A 127 -22.83 -6.95 -17.69
N PHE A 128 -22.96 -5.99 -18.62
CA PHE A 128 -24.24 -5.71 -19.30
C PHE A 128 -24.63 -6.76 -20.35
N LEU A 129 -23.70 -7.59 -20.83
CA LEU A 129 -23.98 -8.68 -21.77
C LEU A 129 -24.39 -9.99 -21.09
N SER A 130 -24.33 -10.05 -19.76
CA SER A 130 -24.64 -11.24 -18.95
C SER A 130 -26.06 -11.23 -18.37
N VAL A 131 -26.89 -10.24 -18.71
CA VAL A 131 -28.29 -10.05 -18.29
C VAL A 131 -29.26 -10.32 -19.43
#